data_AF-A0A3P3TVL1-F1
#
_entry.id   AF-A0A3P3TVL1-F1
#
_cell.length_a   1.000
_cell.length_b   1.000
_cell.length_c   1.000
_cell.angle_alpha   90.00
_cell.angle_beta   90.00
_cell.angle_gamma   90.00
#
_symmetry.space_group_name_H-M   'P 1'
#
loop_
_entity.id
_entity.type
_entity.pdbx_description
1 polymer ?
#
loop_
_entity_poly.entity_id
_entity_poly.type
_entity_poly.pdbx_seq_one_letter_code
_entity_poly.pdbx_strand_id
1 'polypeptide(L)'
;MEDIKEYWNQEFFKYEKKELEKYGFQEDTVEFLCTVGLMKGERFNDRSTLRFLAEFGEETICNEKYIRIASPTLGSEGLYLKAGEDHVYYIDLPDEHNELYKKFCNTKIHDYVKFETMKFMIASTYPNVDDDELEGYQCAREVIEAFKKIDPAAVYSYSYWANRMLSYAIDYFYDEDEKFEAAIKSGKYRSSEEAYFDVLFHGMQVLETNPS
;
A
#
# COMPACT_ATOMS: atom_id res chain seq x y z
N MET A 1 -25.10 9.78 7.70
CA MET A 1 -24.02 9.41 6.75
C MET A 1 -22.97 10.51 6.91
N GLU A 2 -21.82 10.17 7.47
CA GLU A 2 -20.71 11.12 7.58
C GLU A 2 -20.26 11.49 6.16
N ASP A 3 -20.02 12.77 5.88
CA ASP A 3 -19.55 13.20 4.55
C ASP A 3 -18.25 12.45 4.25
N ILE A 4 -18.15 11.75 3.12
CA ILE A 4 -16.96 10.95 2.79
C ILE A 4 -15.67 11.79 2.81
N LYS A 5 -15.78 13.11 2.57
CA LYS A 5 -14.67 14.06 2.75
C LYS A 5 -14.29 14.23 4.21
N GLU A 6 -15.28 14.33 5.08
CA GLU A 6 -15.08 14.44 6.52
C GLU A 6 -14.53 13.14 7.10
N TYR A 7 -15.01 11.98 6.61
CA TYR A 7 -14.39 10.67 6.85
C TYR A 7 -12.90 10.71 6.50
N TRP A 8 -12.52 10.97 5.24
CA TRP A 8 -11.10 10.98 4.85
C TRP A 8 -10.27 12.03 5.61
N ASN A 9 -10.82 13.21 5.87
CA ASN A 9 -10.11 14.23 6.66
C ASN A 9 -9.89 13.80 8.13
N GLN A 10 -10.78 12.98 8.70
CA GLN A 10 -10.64 12.45 10.06
C GLN A 10 -9.77 11.19 10.12
N GLU A 11 -9.75 10.41 9.04
CA GLU A 11 -9.01 9.15 8.95
C GLU A 11 -7.49 9.39 8.81
N PHE A 12 -7.06 10.44 8.11
CA PHE A 12 -5.63 10.75 7.91
C PHE A 12 -5.07 11.71 8.97
N PHE A 13 -4.04 11.27 9.71
CA PHE A 13 -3.23 12.10 10.59
C PHE A 13 -2.02 12.66 9.84
N LYS A 14 -1.80 13.98 9.96
CA LYS A 14 -0.59 14.62 9.45
C LYS A 14 0.48 14.60 10.53
N TYR A 15 1.52 13.83 10.31
CA TYR A 15 2.69 13.82 11.18
C TYR A 15 3.62 14.99 10.86
N GLU A 16 4.24 15.55 11.88
CA GLU A 16 5.36 16.47 11.69
C GLU A 16 6.62 15.70 11.26
N LYS A 17 7.50 16.34 10.48
CA LYS A 17 8.76 15.73 9.99
C LYS A 17 9.55 15.07 11.13
N LYS A 18 9.67 15.76 12.27
CA LYS A 18 10.37 15.28 13.47
C LYS A 18 9.76 14.02 14.09
N GLU A 19 8.45 13.86 13.99
CA GLU A 19 7.77 12.66 14.49
C GLU A 19 8.03 11.45 13.60
N LEU A 20 8.30 11.67 12.31
CA LEU A 20 8.58 10.61 11.34
C LEU A 20 10.06 10.20 11.30
N GLU A 21 10.97 11.15 11.55
CA GLU A 21 12.42 10.91 11.59
C GLU A 21 12.82 9.81 12.60
N LYS A 22 12.04 9.61 13.66
CA LYS A 22 12.29 8.57 14.67
C LYS A 22 12.11 7.12 14.15
N TYR A 23 11.47 6.94 13.01
CA TYR A 23 11.23 5.63 12.40
C TYR A 23 12.31 5.21 11.39
N GLY A 24 13.32 6.06 11.16
CA GLY A 24 14.41 5.73 10.24
C GLY A 24 14.01 5.75 8.76
N PHE A 25 12.87 6.34 8.42
CA PHE A 25 12.43 6.50 7.04
C PHE A 25 13.38 7.39 6.23
N GLN A 26 13.50 7.11 4.94
CA GLN A 26 14.23 7.97 4.00
C GLN A 26 13.56 9.35 3.87
N GLU A 27 14.33 10.38 3.52
CA GLU A 27 13.83 11.76 3.44
C GLU A 27 12.62 11.89 2.50
N ASP A 28 12.70 11.31 1.30
CA ASP A 28 11.58 11.30 0.33
C ASP A 28 10.31 10.64 0.91
N THR A 29 10.47 9.58 1.71
CA THR A 29 9.34 8.93 2.41
C THR A 29 8.78 9.85 3.49
N VAL A 30 9.63 10.54 4.25
CA VAL A 30 9.18 11.49 5.27
C VAL A 30 8.43 12.66 4.65
N GLU A 31 8.94 13.23 3.55
CA GLU A 31 8.27 14.31 2.81
C GLU A 31 6.94 13.85 2.23
N PHE A 32 6.90 12.64 1.66
CA PHE A 32 5.68 12.00 1.20
C PHE A 32 4.67 11.88 2.35
N LEU A 33 5.04 11.27 3.48
CA LEU A 33 4.13 11.05 4.61
C LEU A 33 3.64 12.36 5.26
N CYS A 34 4.49 13.39 5.37
CA CYS A 34 4.06 14.73 5.81
C CYS A 34 3.04 15.36 4.84
N THR A 35 3.19 15.05 3.55
CA THR A 35 2.34 15.56 2.48
C THR A 35 0.99 14.85 2.47
N VAL A 36 0.98 13.52 2.57
CA VAL A 36 -0.21 12.68 2.37
C VAL A 36 -0.97 12.40 3.66
N GLY A 37 -0.29 12.36 4.81
CA GLY A 37 -0.82 11.86 6.09
C GLY A 37 -0.94 10.33 6.14
N LEU A 38 -0.99 9.75 7.33
CA LEU A 38 -1.20 8.30 7.52
C LEU A 38 -2.59 8.05 8.08
N MET A 39 -3.25 6.98 7.65
CA MET A 39 -4.51 6.58 8.27
C MET A 39 -4.30 6.11 9.71
N LYS A 40 -5.30 6.36 10.56
CA LYS A 40 -5.39 5.73 11.87
C LYS A 40 -5.58 4.22 11.70
N GLY A 41 -4.58 3.44 12.11
CA GLY A 41 -4.54 1.99 11.91
C GLY A 41 -5.73 1.21 12.51
N GLU A 42 -6.43 1.77 13.50
CA GLU A 42 -7.54 1.10 14.19
C GLU A 42 -8.79 0.88 13.31
N ARG A 43 -9.01 1.71 12.27
CA ARG A 43 -10.24 1.63 11.44
C ARG A 43 -10.07 0.82 10.15
N PHE A 44 -8.84 0.47 9.75
CA PHE A 44 -8.63 -0.41 8.58
C PHE A 44 -9.05 -1.86 8.85
N ASN A 45 -9.08 -2.26 10.12
CA ASN A 45 -9.58 -3.57 10.54
C ASN A 45 -11.11 -3.67 10.47
N ASP A 46 -11.81 -2.54 10.33
CA ASP A 46 -13.24 -2.54 10.05
C ASP A 46 -13.48 -2.79 8.55
N ARG A 47 -13.36 -4.06 8.16
CA ARG A 47 -13.60 -4.55 6.78
C ARG A 47 -15.00 -4.20 6.24
N SER A 48 -15.91 -3.66 7.07
CA SER A 48 -17.25 -3.24 6.64
C SER A 48 -17.27 -1.93 5.85
N THR A 49 -16.37 -0.98 6.14
CA THR A 49 -16.22 0.29 5.38
C THR A 49 -15.42 0.11 4.10
N LEU A 50 -14.71 -1.00 3.95
CA LEU A 50 -13.90 -1.36 2.77
C LEU A 50 -14.57 -2.39 1.85
N ARG A 51 -15.87 -2.65 2.02
CA ARG A 51 -16.69 -3.44 1.05
C ARG A 51 -16.71 -2.86 -0.37
N PHE A 52 -15.99 -1.76 -0.59
CA PHE A 52 -15.94 -1.01 -1.82
C PHE A 52 -14.66 -1.26 -2.62
N LEU A 53 -13.61 -1.94 -2.13
CA LEU A 53 -12.40 -2.15 -2.92
C LEU A 53 -12.73 -3.04 -4.13
N ALA A 54 -12.94 -2.39 -5.26
CA ALA A 54 -13.25 -3.03 -6.53
C ALA A 54 -11.95 -3.41 -7.24
N GLU A 55 -12.04 -4.26 -8.25
CA GLU A 55 -10.93 -4.46 -9.18
C GLU A 55 -10.45 -3.10 -9.69
N PHE A 56 -9.15 -2.84 -9.48
CA PHE A 56 -8.45 -1.70 -10.04
C PHE A 56 -8.56 -1.77 -11.56
N GLY A 57 -9.32 -0.84 -12.11
CA GLY A 57 -9.68 -0.85 -13.53
C GLY A 57 -9.84 0.56 -14.03
N GLU A 58 -9.43 0.77 -15.28
CA GLU A 58 -9.78 1.99 -16.00
C GLU A 58 -11.26 1.94 -16.39
N GLU A 59 -11.96 3.04 -16.19
CA GLU A 59 -13.32 3.23 -16.70
C GLU A 59 -13.51 4.64 -17.24
N THR A 60 -14.58 4.80 -18.02
CA THR A 60 -14.94 6.09 -18.60
C THR A 60 -16.27 6.53 -18.03
N ILE A 61 -16.26 7.61 -17.25
CA ILE A 61 -17.46 8.21 -16.66
C ILE A 61 -17.63 9.58 -17.30
N CYS A 62 -18.77 9.81 -17.97
CA CYS A 62 -19.07 11.07 -18.66
C CYS A 62 -17.95 11.55 -19.62
N ASN A 63 -17.36 10.63 -20.39
CA ASN A 63 -16.21 10.86 -21.29
C ASN A 63 -14.89 11.26 -20.61
N GLU A 64 -14.82 11.22 -19.28
CA GLU A 64 -13.57 11.35 -18.54
C GLU A 64 -13.08 9.96 -18.12
N LYS A 65 -11.77 9.71 -18.26
CA LYS A 65 -11.15 8.46 -17.83
C LYS A 65 -10.82 8.52 -16.35
N TYR A 66 -11.18 7.46 -15.65
CA TYR A 66 -10.89 7.26 -14.24
C TYR A 66 -10.26 5.91 -14.01
N ILE A 67 -9.49 5.81 -12.94
CA ILE A 67 -9.13 4.56 -12.31
C ILE A 67 -10.04 4.39 -11.11
N ARG A 68 -10.78 3.29 -11.10
CA ARG A 68 -11.62 2.93 -9.96
C ARG A 68 -10.77 2.51 -8.78
N ILE A 69 -10.99 3.16 -7.65
CA ILE A 69 -10.34 2.84 -6.39
C ILE A 69 -11.27 1.98 -5.55
N ALA A 70 -12.50 2.47 -5.34
CA ALA A 70 -13.46 1.81 -4.50
C ALA A 70 -14.90 2.10 -4.93
N SER A 71 -15.65 1.11 -5.40
CA SER A 71 -17.08 1.22 -5.74
C SER A 71 -17.72 -0.17 -5.64
N PRO A 72 -19.00 -0.30 -5.26
CA PRO A 72 -19.61 -1.63 -5.13
C PRO A 72 -19.79 -2.33 -6.50
N THR A 73 -19.96 -1.56 -7.58
CA THR A 73 -20.10 -2.06 -8.96
C THR A 73 -19.43 -1.11 -9.96
N LEU A 74 -19.45 -1.43 -11.26
CA LEU A 74 -19.00 -0.50 -12.31
C LEU A 74 -20.02 0.62 -12.49
N GLY A 75 -19.56 1.87 -12.62
CA GLY A 75 -20.44 3.02 -12.83
C GLY A 75 -21.36 3.35 -11.65
N SER A 76 -21.02 2.93 -10.43
CA SER A 76 -21.75 3.29 -9.20
C SER A 76 -21.02 4.33 -8.37
N GLU A 77 -21.64 4.78 -7.27
CA GLU A 77 -20.98 5.65 -6.32
C GLU A 77 -19.66 5.06 -5.80
N GLY A 78 -18.65 5.90 -5.59
CA GLY A 78 -17.34 5.41 -5.21
C GLY A 78 -16.22 6.43 -5.25
N LEU A 79 -15.01 5.94 -4.99
CA LEU A 79 -13.77 6.67 -5.10
C LEU A 79 -13.07 6.34 -6.40
N TYR A 80 -12.61 7.40 -7.06
CA TYR A 80 -12.04 7.37 -8.38
C TYR A 80 -10.84 8.30 -8.44
N LEU A 81 -9.78 7.86 -9.10
CA LEU A 81 -8.69 8.73 -9.50
C LEU A 81 -8.93 9.15 -10.95
N LYS A 82 -8.89 10.45 -11.24
CA LYS A 82 -8.97 10.89 -12.64
C LYS A 82 -7.65 10.56 -13.36
N ALA A 83 -7.74 9.89 -14.51
CA ALA A 83 -6.55 9.51 -15.26
C ALA A 83 -5.78 10.76 -15.73
N GLY A 84 -4.48 10.80 -15.44
CA GLY A 84 -3.61 11.94 -15.76
C GLY A 84 -3.66 13.10 -14.76
N GLU A 85 -4.37 12.95 -13.64
CA GLU A 85 -4.36 13.90 -12.52
C GLU A 85 -4.07 13.16 -11.21
N ASP A 86 -3.51 13.86 -10.21
CA ASP A 86 -3.26 13.29 -8.87
C ASP A 86 -4.50 13.36 -7.97
N HIS A 87 -5.68 13.58 -8.56
CA HIS A 87 -6.89 13.94 -7.83
C HIS A 87 -7.76 12.72 -7.53
N VAL A 88 -7.98 12.45 -6.25
CA VAL A 88 -9.02 11.51 -5.80
C VAL A 88 -10.36 12.24 -5.71
N TYR A 89 -11.35 11.67 -6.36
CA TYR A 89 -12.73 12.13 -6.37
C TYR A 89 -13.65 11.08 -5.76
N TYR A 90 -14.61 11.55 -4.98
CA TYR A 90 -15.86 10.81 -4.82
C TYR A 90 -16.75 11.14 -6.00
N ILE A 91 -17.23 10.09 -6.68
CA ILE A 91 -18.22 10.20 -7.74
C ILE A 91 -19.46 9.49 -7.24
N ASP A 92 -20.60 10.16 -7.35
CA ASP A 92 -21.92 9.57 -7.18
C ASP A 92 -22.67 9.71 -8.52
N LEU A 93 -23.25 8.59 -8.95
CA LEU A 93 -23.99 8.41 -10.19
C LEU A 93 -25.39 7.89 -9.82
N PRO A 94 -26.32 8.78 -9.41
CA PRO A 94 -27.67 8.35 -9.08
C PRO A 94 -28.39 7.95 -10.37
N ASP A 95 -29.08 6.79 -10.36
CA ASP A 95 -29.91 6.33 -11.49
C ASP A 95 -30.97 7.36 -11.94
N GLU A 96 -31.35 8.29 -11.06
CA GLU A 96 -32.47 9.22 -11.26
C GLU A 96 -32.05 10.66 -11.64
N HIS A 97 -30.78 11.01 -11.47
CA HIS A 97 -30.27 12.34 -11.75
C HIS A 97 -29.12 12.23 -12.76
N ASN A 98 -29.40 12.56 -14.02
CA ASN A 98 -28.43 12.62 -15.14
C ASN A 98 -27.24 13.58 -14.93
N GLU A 99 -26.97 14.03 -13.70
CA GLU A 99 -25.88 14.92 -13.34
C GLU A 99 -24.85 14.16 -12.49
N LEU A 100 -23.65 14.05 -13.03
CA LEU A 100 -22.49 13.51 -12.33
C LEU A 100 -22.22 14.34 -11.07
N TYR A 101 -22.40 13.76 -9.89
CA TYR A 101 -21.94 14.38 -8.66
C TYR A 101 -20.47 14.01 -8.44
N LYS A 102 -19.57 14.99 -8.58
CA LYS A 102 -18.12 14.81 -8.42
C LYS A 102 -17.61 15.71 -7.31
N LYS A 103 -17.05 15.12 -6.25
CA LYS A 103 -16.49 15.85 -5.12
C LYS A 103 -15.01 15.54 -4.95
N PHE A 104 -14.21 16.58 -4.90
CA PHE A 104 -12.78 16.46 -4.64
C PHE A 104 -12.51 16.03 -3.19
N CYS A 105 -11.74 14.94 -3.03
CA CYS A 105 -11.32 14.43 -1.73
C CYS A 105 -9.97 15.03 -1.32
N ASN A 106 -8.88 14.68 -2.04
CA ASN A 106 -7.53 15.20 -1.78
C ASN A 106 -6.59 14.82 -2.95
N THR A 107 -5.64 15.71 -3.33
CA THR A 107 -4.61 15.44 -4.35
C THR A 107 -3.47 14.58 -3.82
N LYS A 108 -3.28 14.55 -2.51
CA LYS A 108 -2.08 14.00 -1.88
C LYS A 108 -2.25 12.54 -1.45
N ILE A 109 -3.46 12.03 -1.27
CA ILE A 109 -3.67 10.65 -0.78
C ILE A 109 -3.63 9.58 -1.89
N HIS A 110 -3.43 10.01 -3.13
CA HIS A 110 -3.56 9.20 -4.32
C HIS A 110 -2.68 7.92 -4.28
N ASP A 111 -1.38 8.06 -4.02
CA ASP A 111 -0.45 6.91 -4.03
C ASP A 111 -0.73 5.96 -2.88
N TYR A 112 -1.15 6.50 -1.74
CA TYR A 112 -1.56 5.72 -0.58
C TYR A 112 -2.78 4.87 -0.86
N VAL A 113 -3.81 5.48 -1.44
CA VAL A 113 -5.04 4.80 -1.77
C VAL A 113 -4.80 3.76 -2.88
N LYS A 114 -3.95 4.05 -3.86
CA LYS A 114 -3.48 3.07 -4.86
C LYS A 114 -2.80 1.88 -4.21
N PHE A 115 -1.83 2.14 -3.32
CA PHE A 115 -1.09 1.08 -2.63
C PHE A 115 -2.01 0.17 -1.83
N GLU A 116 -2.85 0.73 -0.96
CA GLU A 116 -3.74 -0.06 -0.11
C GLU A 116 -4.77 -0.86 -0.92
N THR A 117 -5.27 -0.31 -2.03
CA THR A 117 -6.17 -1.03 -2.96
C THR A 117 -5.47 -2.22 -3.60
N MET A 118 -4.28 -1.99 -4.17
CA MET A 118 -3.48 -3.05 -4.79
C MET A 118 -3.11 -4.14 -3.79
N LYS A 119 -2.65 -3.73 -2.61
CA LYS A 119 -2.27 -4.63 -1.53
C LYS A 119 -3.44 -5.53 -1.13
N PHE A 120 -4.64 -4.96 -0.97
CA PHE A 120 -5.84 -5.72 -0.66
C PHE A 120 -6.23 -6.70 -1.78
N MET A 121 -6.20 -6.24 -3.04
CA MET A 121 -6.52 -7.10 -4.19
C MET A 121 -5.59 -8.30 -4.26
N ILE A 122 -4.28 -8.09 -4.11
CA ILE A 122 -3.30 -9.17 -4.11
C ILE A 122 -3.53 -10.07 -2.89
N ALA A 123 -3.62 -9.51 -1.68
CA ALA A 123 -3.87 -10.31 -0.47
C ALA A 123 -5.14 -11.17 -0.58
N SER A 124 -6.18 -10.71 -1.28
CA SER A 124 -7.41 -11.48 -1.48
C SER A 124 -7.25 -12.76 -2.32
N THR A 125 -6.12 -12.90 -3.05
CA THR A 125 -5.78 -14.15 -3.77
C THR A 125 -5.02 -15.15 -2.90
N TYR A 126 -4.64 -14.78 -1.67
CA TYR A 126 -3.93 -15.60 -0.69
C TYR A 126 -4.86 -15.91 0.49
N PRO A 127 -5.57 -17.05 0.47
CA PRO A 127 -6.65 -17.33 1.43
C PRO A 127 -6.17 -17.46 2.88
N ASN A 128 -4.89 -17.78 3.10
CA ASN A 128 -4.31 -17.96 4.43
C ASN A 128 -3.19 -16.93 4.70
N VAL A 129 -3.20 -15.77 4.04
CA VAL A 129 -2.12 -14.76 4.16
C VAL A 129 -1.80 -14.32 5.59
N ASP A 130 -2.77 -14.42 6.51
CA ASP A 130 -2.62 -14.05 7.92
C ASP A 130 -2.13 -15.23 8.79
N ASP A 131 -2.21 -16.47 8.30
CA ASP A 131 -1.97 -17.71 9.07
C ASP A 131 -0.83 -18.59 8.49
N ASP A 132 -0.53 -18.48 7.19
CA ASP A 132 0.53 -19.23 6.49
C ASP A 132 1.66 -18.27 6.11
N GLU A 133 2.82 -18.48 6.73
CA GLU A 133 3.98 -17.61 6.61
C GLU A 133 4.51 -17.54 5.17
N LEU A 134 4.50 -18.67 4.45
CA LEU A 134 4.96 -18.72 3.07
C LEU A 134 4.00 -17.96 2.14
N GLU A 135 2.68 -18.10 2.33
CA GLU A 135 1.69 -17.28 1.64
C GLU A 135 1.86 -15.79 1.95
N GLY A 136 2.09 -15.44 3.23
CA GLY A 136 2.39 -14.06 3.66
C GLY A 136 3.60 -13.47 2.93
N TYR A 137 4.71 -14.22 2.87
CA TYR A 137 5.91 -13.84 2.12
C TYR A 137 5.65 -13.69 0.61
N GLN A 138 4.93 -14.64 0.00
CA GLN A 138 4.59 -14.60 -1.43
C GLN A 138 3.69 -13.40 -1.77
N CYS A 139 2.69 -13.12 -0.93
CA CYS A 139 1.85 -11.94 -1.04
C CYS A 139 2.69 -10.66 -0.97
N ALA A 140 3.54 -10.50 0.05
CA ALA A 140 4.41 -9.34 0.21
C ALA A 140 5.28 -9.10 -1.03
N ARG A 141 5.87 -10.18 -1.56
CA ARG A 141 6.66 -10.19 -2.80
C ARG A 141 5.86 -9.73 -4.02
N GLU A 142 4.64 -10.23 -4.18
CA GLU A 142 3.80 -9.87 -5.31
C GLU A 142 3.36 -8.39 -5.24
N VAL A 143 2.99 -7.90 -4.05
CA VAL A 143 2.67 -6.48 -3.83
C VAL A 143 3.85 -5.58 -4.18
N ILE A 144 5.08 -5.96 -3.83
CA ILE A 144 6.31 -5.25 -4.21
C ILE A 144 6.48 -5.18 -5.72
N GLU A 145 6.38 -6.33 -6.40
CA GLU A 145 6.58 -6.39 -7.85
C GLU A 145 5.47 -5.66 -8.62
N ALA A 146 4.26 -5.61 -8.07
CA ALA A 146 3.18 -4.81 -8.62
C ALA A 146 3.42 -3.31 -8.42
N PHE A 147 3.80 -2.88 -7.21
CA PHE A 147 3.99 -1.46 -6.92
C PHE A 147 5.25 -0.88 -7.56
N LYS A 148 6.32 -1.68 -7.71
CA LYS A 148 7.52 -1.34 -8.51
C LYS A 148 7.20 -0.85 -9.92
N LYS A 149 6.13 -1.37 -10.53
CA LYS A 149 5.71 -0.98 -11.89
C LYS A 149 4.94 0.33 -11.92
N ILE A 150 4.38 0.76 -10.79
CA ILE A 150 3.60 2.00 -10.64
C ILE A 150 4.51 3.13 -10.17
N ASP A 151 5.20 2.90 -9.05
CA ASP A 151 6.13 3.85 -8.45
C ASP A 151 7.37 3.08 -7.94
N PRO A 152 8.44 3.03 -8.75
CA PRO A 152 9.69 2.39 -8.34
C PRO A 152 10.35 3.07 -7.13
N ALA A 153 10.10 4.35 -6.89
CA ALA A 153 10.72 5.08 -5.78
C ALA A 153 10.03 4.78 -4.44
N ALA A 154 8.74 4.44 -4.49
CA ALA A 154 8.02 3.99 -3.32
C ALA A 154 8.55 2.67 -2.73
N VAL A 155 9.20 1.81 -3.51
CA VAL A 155 9.60 0.49 -3.03
C VAL A 155 11.08 0.40 -2.60
N TYR A 156 11.70 1.50 -2.19
CA TYR A 156 13.04 1.45 -1.59
C TYR A 156 13.02 0.80 -0.20
N SER A 157 14.11 0.13 0.16
CA SER A 157 14.31 -0.37 1.53
C SER A 157 14.07 0.74 2.54
N TYR A 158 13.39 0.40 3.64
CA TYR A 158 12.98 1.33 4.69
C TYR A 158 11.97 2.40 4.27
N SER A 159 11.40 2.36 3.06
CA SER A 159 10.26 3.21 2.73
C SER A 159 9.03 2.83 3.55
N TYR A 160 8.05 3.71 3.61
CA TYR A 160 6.76 3.42 4.24
C TYR A 160 6.12 2.15 3.66
N TRP A 161 6.11 2.04 2.34
CA TRP A 161 5.52 0.93 1.61
C TRP A 161 6.25 -0.38 1.87
N ALA A 162 7.59 -0.34 1.84
CA ALA A 162 8.44 -1.48 2.13
C ALA A 162 8.16 -2.04 3.54
N ASN A 163 8.06 -1.15 4.53
CA ASN A 163 7.72 -1.54 5.90
C ASN A 163 6.32 -2.15 6.02
N ARG A 164 5.34 -1.63 5.27
CA ARG A 164 3.97 -2.18 5.23
C ARG A 164 3.90 -3.55 4.57
N MET A 165 4.78 -3.84 3.61
CA MET A 165 4.87 -5.16 2.99
C MET A 165 5.65 -6.13 3.88
N LEU A 166 6.72 -5.65 4.54
CA LEU A 166 7.54 -6.45 5.45
C LEU A 166 6.71 -7.09 6.57
N SER A 167 5.67 -6.43 7.07
CA SER A 167 4.81 -7.01 8.11
C SER A 167 4.09 -8.28 7.69
N TYR A 168 3.86 -8.51 6.40
CA TYR A 168 3.30 -9.78 5.90
C TYR A 168 4.33 -10.89 5.78
N ALA A 169 5.61 -10.55 5.69
CA ALA A 169 6.71 -11.50 5.47
C ALA A 169 7.52 -11.79 6.73
N ILE A 170 7.28 -11.05 7.82
CA ILE A 170 8.17 -11.06 8.99
C ILE A 170 8.20 -12.43 9.67
N ASP A 171 7.07 -13.12 9.75
CA ASP A 171 6.98 -14.44 10.39
C ASP A 171 7.75 -15.49 9.60
N TYR A 172 7.64 -15.48 8.26
CA TYR A 172 8.45 -16.33 7.38
C TYR A 172 9.95 -16.13 7.56
N PHE A 173 10.38 -14.91 7.85
CA PHE A 173 11.80 -14.64 8.10
C PHE A 173 12.29 -15.19 9.44
N TYR A 174 11.42 -15.26 10.46
CA TYR A 174 11.77 -15.90 11.73
C TYR A 174 11.92 -17.41 11.59
N ASP A 175 11.13 -18.07 10.73
CA ASP A 175 11.30 -19.50 10.43
C ASP A 175 12.64 -19.80 9.71
N GLU A 176 13.23 -18.78 9.08
CA GLU A 176 14.49 -18.86 8.35
C GLU A 176 15.68 -18.21 9.09
N ASP A 177 15.53 -17.93 10.40
CA ASP A 177 16.46 -17.14 11.22
C ASP A 177 17.91 -17.66 11.15
N GLU A 178 18.13 -18.98 11.07
CA GLU A 178 19.48 -19.56 10.92
C GLU A 178 20.21 -19.05 9.66
N LYS A 179 19.49 -18.85 8.53
CA LYS A 179 20.08 -18.34 7.28
C LYS A 179 20.41 -16.87 7.41
N PHE A 180 19.55 -16.09 8.05
CA PHE A 180 19.78 -14.67 8.32
C PHE A 180 20.96 -14.46 9.27
N GLU A 181 21.01 -15.23 10.37
CA GLU A 181 22.14 -15.21 11.30
C GLU A 181 23.46 -15.56 10.60
N ALA A 182 23.48 -16.60 9.75
CA ALA A 182 24.68 -16.99 9.02
C ALA A 182 25.16 -15.87 8.08
N ALA A 183 24.24 -15.23 7.36
CA ALA A 183 24.57 -14.12 6.47
C ALA A 183 25.13 -12.90 7.25
N ILE A 184 24.55 -12.59 8.41
CA ILE A 184 25.04 -11.51 9.29
C ILE A 184 26.42 -11.86 9.87
N LYS A 185 26.61 -13.07 10.38
CA LYS A 185 27.90 -13.56 10.92
C LYS A 185 29.01 -13.56 9.86
N SER A 186 28.67 -13.78 8.59
CA SER A 186 29.61 -13.69 7.47
C SER A 186 30.03 -12.26 7.12
N GLY A 187 29.36 -11.24 7.68
CA GLY A 187 29.58 -9.83 7.38
C GLY A 187 28.86 -9.34 6.11
N LYS A 188 28.01 -10.16 5.49
CA LYS A 188 27.23 -9.77 4.30
C LYS A 188 26.22 -8.66 4.61
N TYR A 189 25.60 -8.72 5.79
CA TYR A 189 24.67 -7.71 6.29
C TYR A 189 25.08 -7.24 7.68
N ARG A 190 24.78 -5.98 8.00
CA ARG A 190 25.09 -5.38 9.31
C ARG A 190 23.99 -5.63 10.35
N SER A 191 22.77 -5.89 9.90
CA SER A 191 21.61 -6.17 10.75
C SER A 191 20.62 -7.11 10.06
N SER A 192 19.72 -7.72 10.84
CA SER A 192 18.63 -8.53 10.30
C SER A 192 17.68 -7.71 9.44
N GLU A 193 17.43 -6.45 9.79
CA GLU A 193 16.58 -5.54 9.01
C GLU A 193 17.12 -5.32 7.59
N GLU A 194 18.44 -5.13 7.45
CA GLU A 194 19.09 -4.98 6.14
C GLU A 194 18.91 -6.25 5.29
N ALA A 195 19.05 -7.42 5.92
CA ALA A 195 18.87 -8.72 5.27
C ALA A 195 17.40 -8.99 4.90
N TYR A 196 16.44 -8.66 5.78
CA TYR A 196 15.00 -8.82 5.54
C TYR A 196 14.56 -8.00 4.34
N PHE A 197 14.96 -6.73 4.25
CA PHE A 197 14.63 -5.93 3.07
C PHE A 197 15.29 -6.49 1.81
N ASP A 198 16.56 -6.89 1.85
CA ASP A 198 17.23 -7.46 0.66
C ASP A 198 16.52 -8.73 0.17
N VAL A 199 16.17 -9.64 1.07
CA VAL A 199 15.37 -10.85 0.76
C VAL A 199 13.97 -10.49 0.26
N LEU A 200 13.32 -9.52 0.89
CA LEU A 200 12.00 -9.06 0.50
C LEU A 200 12.02 -8.43 -0.90
N PHE A 201 13.12 -7.80 -1.34
CA PHE A 201 13.22 -7.17 -2.66
C PHE A 201 13.85 -8.05 -3.74
N HIS A 202 14.67 -9.01 -3.36
CA HIS A 202 15.48 -9.79 -4.27
C HIS A 202 15.34 -11.30 -4.14
N GLY A 203 14.61 -11.80 -3.13
CA GLY A 203 14.33 -13.22 -2.90
C GLY A 203 15.35 -13.91 -1.97
N MET A 204 14.98 -15.05 -1.38
CA MET A 204 15.81 -15.79 -0.40
C MET A 204 17.19 -16.20 -0.92
N GLN A 205 17.37 -16.37 -2.23
CA GLN A 205 18.65 -16.70 -2.84
C GLN A 205 19.74 -15.65 -2.57
N VAL A 206 19.37 -14.42 -2.21
CA VAL A 206 20.36 -13.42 -1.79
C VAL A 206 21.01 -13.74 -0.46
N LEU A 207 20.51 -14.69 0.33
CA LEU A 207 21.20 -15.17 1.53
C LEU A 207 22.33 -16.15 1.22
N GLU A 208 22.40 -16.68 -0.02
CA GLU A 208 23.47 -17.60 -0.40
C GLU A 208 24.83 -16.91 -0.25
N THR A 209 25.65 -17.46 0.64
CA THR A 209 27.05 -17.08 0.80
C THR A 209 27.83 -17.98 -0.14
N ASN A 210 28.08 -17.52 -1.37
CA ASN A 210 29.02 -18.24 -2.23
C ASN A 210 30.36 -18.31 -1.51
N PRO A 211 30.93 -19.50 -1.24
CA PRO A 211 32.28 -19.59 -0.75
C PRO A 211 33.19 -19.03 -1.86
N SER A 212 33.87 -17.92 -1.55
CA SER A 212 34.96 -17.38 -2.36
C SER A 212 36.23 -18.20 -2.11
#